data_AF-A0A368THB5-F1
#
_entry.id   AF-A0A368THB5-F1
#
_cell.length_a   1.000
_cell.length_b   1.000
_cell.length_c   1.000
_cell.angle_alpha   90.00
_cell.angle_beta   90.00
_cell.angle_gamma   90.00
#
_symmetry.space_group_name_H-M   'P 1'
#
loop_
_entity.id
_entity.type
_entity.pdbx_description
1 polymer ?
#
loop_
_entity_poly.entity_id
_entity_poly.type
_entity_poly.pdbx_seq_one_letter_code
_entity_poly.pdbx_strand_id
1 'polypeptide(L)'
;MADERGIALPGGFDWKTLKERSGTDLTDFYVDLLRRLGKEEGILGDIFSGAISWFTNPVNLKRLIYLIDEIEWTSLNVDVKAAAYEGLLEKAASEGKKGAGQYFTPRILIQTIVRCMKPDPRAHKEFTICDPAAGTGGFLMCSYEWLMDDCDLHTILRLPKGT
;
A
#
# COMPACT_ATOMS: atom_id res chain seq x y z
N MET A 1 -3.82 -5.02 -11.69
CA MET A 1 -3.23 -5.10 -10.33
C MET A 1 -3.06 -6.52 -9.82
N ALA A 2 -4.13 -7.30 -9.54
CA ALA A 2 -3.97 -8.70 -9.13
C ALA A 2 -3.40 -9.56 -10.27
N ASP A 3 -3.96 -9.41 -11.47
CA ASP A 3 -3.53 -10.13 -12.68
C ASP A 3 -2.07 -9.83 -13.07
N GLU A 4 -1.60 -8.60 -12.86
CA GLU A 4 -0.22 -8.17 -13.16
C GLU A 4 0.82 -8.82 -12.24
N ARG A 5 0.41 -9.20 -11.02
CA ARG A 5 1.25 -9.92 -10.07
C ARG A 5 1.02 -11.44 -10.13
N GLY A 6 0.23 -11.93 -11.09
CA GLY A 6 -0.14 -13.33 -11.19
C GLY A 6 -0.97 -13.84 -10.02
N ILE A 7 -1.63 -12.94 -9.27
CA ILE A 7 -2.47 -13.30 -8.12
C ILE A 7 -3.84 -13.69 -8.66
N ALA A 8 -4.17 -14.97 -8.58
CA ALA A 8 -5.48 -15.48 -8.97
C ALA A 8 -6.54 -15.07 -7.94
N LEU A 9 -7.57 -14.35 -8.37
CA LEU A 9 -8.73 -14.06 -7.53
C LEU A 9 -9.68 -15.28 -7.51
N PRO A 10 -10.37 -15.54 -6.38
CA PRO A 10 -11.43 -16.54 -6.33
C PRO A 10 -12.50 -16.24 -7.38
N GLY A 11 -12.97 -17.28 -8.09
CA GLY A 11 -13.94 -17.12 -9.17
C GLY A 11 -15.21 -16.39 -8.71
N GLY A 12 -15.60 -15.35 -9.45
CA GLY A 12 -16.76 -14.51 -9.14
C GLY A 12 -16.54 -13.48 -8.04
N PHE A 13 -15.32 -13.34 -7.50
CA PHE A 13 -14.93 -12.32 -6.51
C PHE A 13 -13.92 -11.33 -7.11
N ASP A 14 -14.22 -10.86 -8.31
CA ASP A 14 -13.42 -9.90 -9.06
C ASP A 14 -14.09 -8.52 -9.18
N TRP A 15 -13.30 -7.57 -9.67
CA TRP A 15 -13.74 -6.18 -9.85
C TRP A 15 -14.92 -6.05 -10.81
N LYS A 16 -14.93 -6.84 -11.89
CA LYS A 16 -16.00 -6.80 -12.90
C LYS A 16 -17.33 -7.22 -12.28
N THR A 17 -17.33 -8.32 -11.54
CA THR A 17 -18.50 -8.85 -10.84
C THR A 17 -19.01 -7.84 -9.81
N LEU A 18 -18.12 -7.23 -9.03
CA LEU A 18 -18.49 -6.18 -8.08
C LEU A 18 -19.15 -4.97 -8.79
N LYS A 19 -18.58 -4.54 -9.91
CA LYS A 19 -19.04 -3.38 -10.67
C LYS A 19 -20.42 -3.59 -11.29
N GLU A 20 -20.80 -4.80 -11.66
CA GLU A 20 -22.10 -5.05 -12.29
C GLU A 20 -23.27 -5.02 -11.28
N ARG A 21 -22.99 -5.20 -9.98
CA ARG A 21 -23.99 -5.25 -8.90
C ARG A 21 -24.57 -3.86 -8.57
N SER A 22 -25.78 -3.82 -8.02
CA SER A 22 -26.42 -2.55 -7.60
C SER A 22 -27.40 -2.75 -6.46
N GLY A 23 -27.84 -1.65 -5.84
CA GLY A 23 -28.79 -1.72 -4.72
C GLY A 23 -28.24 -2.51 -3.53
N THR A 24 -29.11 -3.18 -2.79
CA THR A 24 -28.73 -3.99 -1.62
C THR A 24 -27.84 -5.18 -1.99
N ASP A 25 -28.03 -5.76 -3.17
CA ASP A 25 -27.19 -6.84 -3.70
C ASP A 25 -25.72 -6.42 -3.78
N LEU A 26 -25.42 -5.14 -4.09
CA LEU A 26 -24.05 -4.63 -4.07
C LEU A 26 -23.46 -4.61 -2.66
N THR A 27 -24.19 -4.12 -1.67
CA THR A 27 -23.67 -4.03 -0.29
C THR A 27 -23.48 -5.41 0.32
N ASP A 28 -24.40 -6.34 0.07
CA ASP A 28 -24.33 -7.71 0.57
C ASP A 28 -23.15 -8.44 -0.07
N PHE A 29 -23.05 -8.38 -1.41
CA PHE A 29 -21.94 -8.97 -2.14
C PHE A 29 -20.59 -8.39 -1.74
N TYR A 30 -20.48 -7.08 -1.51
CA TYR A 30 -19.22 -6.46 -1.11
C TYR A 30 -18.72 -6.98 0.24
N VAL A 31 -19.62 -7.22 1.21
CA VAL A 31 -19.26 -7.84 2.50
C VAL A 31 -18.74 -9.26 2.30
N ASP A 32 -19.42 -10.06 1.48
CA ASP A 32 -18.98 -11.42 1.18
C ASP A 32 -17.65 -11.44 0.41
N LEU A 33 -17.42 -10.48 -0.48
CA LEU A 33 -16.16 -10.32 -1.19
C LEU A 33 -15.01 -10.03 -0.24
N LEU A 34 -15.14 -9.06 0.67
CA LEU A 34 -14.11 -8.76 1.65
C LEU A 34 -13.79 -9.99 2.52
N ARG A 35 -14.84 -10.70 2.98
CA ARG A 35 -14.67 -11.92 3.77
C ARG A 35 -14.00 -13.04 2.99
N ARG A 36 -14.33 -13.22 1.71
CA ARG A 36 -13.77 -14.29 0.87
C ARG A 36 -12.30 -14.04 0.59
N LEU A 37 -11.94 -12.80 0.24
CA LEU A 37 -10.55 -12.40 -0.05
C LEU A 37 -9.67 -12.46 1.19
N GLY A 38 -10.20 -12.07 2.36
CA GLY A 38 -9.46 -12.18 3.64
C GLY A 38 -9.19 -13.61 4.11
N LYS A 39 -9.73 -14.64 3.42
CA LYS A 39 -9.45 -16.07 3.67
C LYS A 39 -8.43 -16.65 2.70
N GLU A 40 -7.97 -15.88 1.72
CA GLU A 40 -6.92 -16.31 0.79
C GLU A 40 -5.56 -16.37 1.48
N GLU A 41 -4.62 -17.10 0.90
CA GLU A 41 -3.26 -17.17 1.39
C GLU A 41 -2.39 -16.04 0.80
N GLY A 42 -1.28 -15.75 1.48
CA GLY A 42 -0.30 -14.74 1.06
C GLY A 42 -0.84 -13.31 1.07
N ILE A 43 -0.23 -12.46 0.25
CA ILE A 43 -0.46 -11.01 0.28
C ILE A 43 -1.93 -10.61 0.07
N LEU A 44 -2.69 -11.41 -0.68
CA LEU A 44 -4.11 -11.14 -0.90
C LEU A 44 -4.89 -11.30 0.40
N GLY A 45 -4.66 -12.40 1.12
CA GLY A 45 -5.19 -12.62 2.46
C GLY A 45 -4.78 -11.51 3.42
N ASP A 46 -3.49 -11.16 3.44
CA ASP A 46 -2.94 -10.14 4.33
C ASP A 46 -3.60 -8.77 4.14
N ILE A 47 -3.85 -8.36 2.89
CA ILE A 47 -4.52 -7.08 2.55
C ILE A 47 -5.97 -7.06 3.04
N PHE A 48 -6.72 -8.16 2.86
CA PHE A 48 -8.15 -8.22 3.17
C PHE A 48 -8.46 -8.82 4.55
N SER A 49 -7.45 -9.24 5.30
CA SER A 49 -7.60 -9.82 6.63
C SER A 49 -8.26 -8.82 7.57
N GLY A 50 -9.40 -9.23 8.16
CA GLY A 50 -10.19 -8.36 9.05
C GLY A 50 -10.83 -7.16 8.37
N ALA A 51 -10.90 -7.11 7.03
CA ALA A 51 -11.56 -6.02 6.32
C ALA A 51 -13.07 -6.00 6.61
N ILE A 52 -13.59 -4.81 6.95
CA ILE A 52 -15.00 -4.59 7.26
C ILE A 52 -15.52 -3.44 6.39
N SER A 53 -16.66 -3.64 5.73
CA SER A 53 -17.37 -2.57 5.05
C SER A 53 -18.12 -1.69 6.04
N TRP A 54 -17.94 -0.38 5.93
CA TRP A 54 -18.72 0.62 6.68
C TRP A 54 -19.83 1.26 5.84
N PHE A 55 -20.04 0.80 4.61
CA PHE A 55 -21.07 1.34 3.72
C PHE A 55 -22.45 0.78 4.09
N THR A 56 -23.34 1.67 4.52
CA THR A 56 -24.77 1.36 4.72
C THR A 56 -25.64 1.81 3.56
N ASN A 57 -25.18 2.79 2.78
CA ASN A 57 -25.90 3.30 1.61
C ASN A 57 -25.30 2.73 0.30
N PRO A 58 -26.06 1.92 -0.46
CA PRO A 58 -25.56 1.28 -1.67
C PRO A 58 -25.24 2.29 -2.78
N VAL A 59 -25.90 3.45 -2.83
CA VAL A 59 -25.62 4.49 -3.82
C VAL A 59 -24.23 5.08 -3.60
N ASN A 60 -23.83 5.28 -2.34
CA ASN A 60 -22.50 5.80 -2.01
C ASN A 60 -21.39 4.81 -2.33
N LEU A 61 -21.61 3.52 -2.01
CA LEU A 61 -20.67 2.45 -2.38
C LEU A 61 -20.53 2.35 -3.91
N LYS A 62 -21.65 2.36 -4.63
CA LYS A 62 -21.65 2.33 -6.10
C LYS A 62 -20.89 3.52 -6.69
N ARG A 63 -21.12 4.73 -6.17
CA ARG A 63 -20.41 5.93 -6.59
C ARG A 63 -18.91 5.81 -6.35
N LEU A 64 -18.49 5.30 -5.19
CA LEU A 64 -17.06 5.09 -4.90
C LEU A 64 -16.43 4.11 -5.90
N ILE A 65 -17.09 2.98 -6.17
CA ILE A 65 -16.61 1.99 -7.14
C ILE A 65 -16.42 2.63 -8.51
N TYR A 66 -17.38 3.44 -8.97
CA TYR A 66 -17.25 4.15 -10.25
C TYR A 66 -16.07 5.14 -10.26
N LEU A 67 -15.89 5.94 -9.21
CA LEU A 67 -14.77 6.88 -9.14
C LEU A 67 -13.40 6.17 -9.17
N ILE A 68 -13.30 4.97 -8.58
CA ILE A 68 -12.09 4.15 -8.66
C ILE A 68 -11.91 3.56 -10.07
N ASP A 69 -13.00 3.12 -10.71
CA ASP A 69 -13.01 2.52 -12.06
C ASP A 69 -12.67 3.53 -13.17
N GLU A 70 -12.93 4.83 -12.96
CA GLU A 70 -12.59 5.90 -13.91
C GLU A 70 -11.08 6.12 -14.09
N ILE A 71 -10.27 5.61 -13.14
CA ILE A 71 -8.82 5.79 -13.15
C ILE A 71 -8.16 4.52 -13.66
N GLU A 72 -7.34 4.64 -14.71
CA GLU A 72 -6.49 3.55 -15.17
C GLU A 72 -5.27 3.41 -14.24
N TRP A 73 -5.45 2.78 -13.09
CA TRP A 73 -4.40 2.70 -12.07
C TRP A 73 -3.16 1.92 -12.49
N THR A 74 -3.28 1.01 -13.47
CA THR A 74 -2.17 0.19 -13.97
C THR A 74 -1.18 1.01 -14.78
N SER A 75 -1.65 1.99 -15.55
CA SER A 75 -0.79 2.85 -16.39
C SER A 75 -0.08 3.96 -15.61
N LEU A 76 -0.52 4.26 -14.38
CA LEU A 76 0.13 5.23 -13.51
C LEU A 76 1.51 4.73 -13.05
N ASN A 77 2.46 5.64 -12.89
CA ASN A 77 3.74 5.37 -12.23
C ASN A 77 3.50 4.98 -10.76
N VAL A 78 4.26 4.01 -10.24
CA VAL A 78 4.23 3.56 -8.84
C VAL A 78 4.45 4.73 -7.88
N ASP A 79 5.37 5.65 -8.19
CA ASP A 79 5.66 6.81 -7.34
C ASP A 79 4.44 7.73 -7.20
N VAL A 80 3.68 7.90 -8.28
CA VAL A 80 2.45 8.70 -8.28
C VAL A 80 1.36 8.04 -7.44
N LYS A 81 1.22 6.71 -7.55
CA LYS A 81 0.27 5.93 -6.71
C LYS A 81 0.64 6.03 -5.23
N ALA A 82 1.92 5.89 -4.92
CA ALA A 82 2.44 5.99 -3.55
C ALA A 82 2.20 7.39 -2.98
N ALA A 83 2.55 8.45 -3.73
CA ALA A 83 2.32 9.83 -3.29
C ALA A 83 0.84 10.15 -3.05
N ALA A 84 -0.06 9.67 -3.91
CA ALA A 84 -1.50 9.85 -3.73
C ALA A 84 -2.01 9.12 -2.48
N TYR A 85 -1.59 7.86 -2.27
CA TYR A 85 -1.97 7.09 -1.09
C TYR A 85 -1.48 7.74 0.21
N GLU A 86 -0.23 8.19 0.23
CA GLU A 86 0.37 8.87 1.37
C GLU A 86 -0.29 10.20 1.67
N GLY A 87 -0.62 11.00 0.65
CA GLY A 87 -1.34 12.26 0.84
C GLY A 87 -2.72 12.05 1.47
N LEU A 88 -3.42 10.95 1.12
CA LEU A 88 -4.69 10.59 1.76
C LEU A 88 -4.50 10.22 3.24
N LEU A 89 -3.45 9.48 3.57
CA LEU A 89 -3.12 9.10 4.95
C LEU A 89 -2.75 10.33 5.79
N GLU A 90 -1.92 11.23 5.27
CA GLU A 90 -1.53 12.46 5.94
C GLU A 90 -2.73 13.37 6.20
N LYS A 91 -3.62 13.50 5.21
CA LYS A 91 -4.85 14.29 5.36
C LYS A 91 -5.78 13.67 6.41
N ALA A 92 -5.96 12.34 6.38
CA ALA A 92 -6.76 11.63 7.37
C ALA A 92 -6.18 11.76 8.80
N ALA A 93 -4.85 11.72 8.94
CA ALA A 93 -4.15 11.92 10.20
C ALA A 93 -4.31 13.36 10.73
N SER A 94 -4.24 14.35 9.84
CA SER A 94 -4.28 15.79 10.17
C SER A 94 -5.69 16.32 10.44
N GLU A 95 -6.71 15.84 9.72
CA GLU A 95 -8.12 16.26 9.87
C GLU A 95 -8.86 15.48 10.98
N GLY A 96 -8.30 14.37 11.44
CA GLY A 96 -8.96 13.46 12.36
C GLY A 96 -9.05 13.98 13.80
N LYS A 97 -10.24 14.45 14.22
CA LYS A 97 -10.63 14.57 15.65
C LYS A 97 -10.60 13.24 16.44
N LYS A 98 -10.23 12.12 15.80
CA LYS A 98 -10.36 10.74 16.29
C LYS A 98 -9.03 9.99 16.45
N GLY A 99 -7.89 10.68 16.50
CA GLY A 99 -6.60 10.07 16.88
C GLY A 99 -5.89 9.30 15.77
N ALA A 100 -6.28 9.45 14.49
CA ALA A 100 -5.60 8.81 13.36
C ALA A 100 -4.11 9.20 13.24
N GLY A 101 -3.72 10.38 13.75
CA GLY A 101 -2.33 10.82 13.81
C GLY A 101 -1.41 9.94 14.66
N GLN A 102 -1.92 9.07 15.53
CA GLN A 102 -1.09 8.15 16.32
C GLN A 102 -0.41 7.07 15.47
N TYR A 103 -0.89 6.83 14.25
CA TYR A 103 -0.36 5.83 13.33
C TYR A 103 0.52 6.43 12.23
N PHE A 104 0.69 7.75 12.22
CA PHE A 104 1.39 8.48 11.16
C PHE A 104 2.57 9.28 11.74
N THR A 105 3.72 9.19 11.08
CA THR A 105 4.88 10.04 11.38
C THR A 105 5.17 10.96 10.19
N PRO A 106 5.37 12.28 10.37
CA PRO A 106 5.64 13.19 9.27
C PRO A 106 6.82 12.75 8.41
N ARG A 107 6.66 12.82 7.08
CA ARG A 107 7.64 12.28 6.11
C ARG A 107 9.02 12.92 6.24
N ILE A 108 9.05 14.24 6.45
CA ILE A 108 10.31 14.97 6.65
C ILE A 108 11.08 14.49 7.88
N LEU A 109 10.37 14.08 8.94
CA LEU A 109 10.98 13.55 10.15
C LEU A 109 11.55 12.14 9.90
N ILE A 110 10.78 11.26 9.25
CA ILE A 110 11.24 9.92 8.86
C ILE A 110 12.51 10.04 7.99
N GLN A 111 12.47 10.86 6.93
CA GLN A 111 13.60 11.06 6.02
C GLN A 111 14.84 11.59 6.75
N THR A 112 14.66 12.53 7.68
CA THR A 112 15.77 13.06 8.47
C THR A 112 16.41 11.98 9.34
N ILE A 113 15.60 11.16 10.02
CA ILE A 113 16.10 10.07 10.85
C ILE A 113 16.83 9.03 10.00
N VAL A 114 16.25 8.58 8.89
CA VAL A 114 16.87 7.59 7.98
C VAL A 114 18.20 8.12 7.42
N ARG A 115 18.26 9.38 6.99
CA ARG A 115 19.51 10.02 6.51
C ARG A 115 20.61 10.07 7.58
N CYS A 116 20.24 10.24 8.85
CA CYS A 116 21.19 10.19 9.96
C CYS A 116 21.63 8.75 10.27
N MET A 117 20.70 7.80 10.27
CA MET A 117 20.97 6.40 10.61
C MET A 117 21.78 5.67 9.54
N LYS A 118 21.58 6.02 8.25
CA LYS A 118 22.23 5.40 7.08
C LYS A 118 22.17 3.87 7.16
N PRO A 119 20.96 3.27 7.13
CA PRO A 119 20.77 1.85 7.39
C PRO A 119 21.24 1.00 6.19
N ASP A 120 22.56 0.84 6.05
CA ASP A 120 23.19 0.09 4.96
C ASP A 120 23.29 -1.41 5.28
N PRO A 121 22.44 -2.27 4.67
CA PRO A 121 22.49 -3.70 4.91
C PRO A 121 23.75 -4.38 4.35
N ARG A 122 24.55 -3.69 3.52
CA ARG A 122 25.83 -4.21 3.00
C ARG A 122 26.94 -4.14 4.05
N ALA A 123 26.74 -3.40 5.14
CA ALA A 123 27.74 -3.25 6.20
C ALA A 123 28.07 -4.58 6.90
N HIS A 124 27.07 -5.46 7.10
CA HIS A 124 27.29 -6.82 7.56
C HIS A 124 26.12 -7.74 7.18
N LYS A 125 26.41 -9.04 6.98
CA LYS A 125 25.42 -10.02 6.49
C LYS A 125 24.18 -10.19 7.35
N GLU A 126 24.28 -9.92 8.65
CA GLU A 126 23.18 -10.07 9.61
C GLU A 126 22.38 -8.77 9.82
N PHE A 127 22.62 -7.74 9.00
CA PHE A 127 21.98 -6.44 9.19
C PHE A 127 20.52 -6.54 8.80
N THR A 128 19.64 -6.11 9.70
CA THR A 128 18.20 -6.12 9.49
C THR A 128 17.62 -4.80 9.96
N ILE A 129 16.59 -4.34 9.25
CA ILE A 129 15.81 -3.16 9.60
C ILE A 129 14.50 -3.67 10.16
N CYS A 130 14.15 -3.22 11.37
CA CYS A 130 12.91 -3.57 12.05
C CYS A 130 12.24 -2.31 12.57
N ASP A 131 10.94 -2.19 12.32
CA ASP A 131 10.08 -1.17 12.93
C ASP A 131 8.98 -1.89 13.74
N PRO A 132 9.11 -1.96 15.07
CA PRO A 132 8.15 -2.66 15.93
C PRO A 132 6.81 -1.91 16.07
N ALA A 133 6.73 -0.67 15.59
CA ALA A 133 5.54 0.17 15.62
C ALA A 133 5.27 0.77 14.23
N ALA A 134 5.37 -0.08 13.20
CA ALA A 134 5.44 0.33 11.79
C ALA A 134 4.33 1.28 11.34
N GLY A 135 3.13 1.24 11.94
CA GLY A 135 2.01 2.10 11.53
C GLY A 135 1.74 1.95 10.03
N THR A 136 1.84 3.04 9.28
CA THR A 136 1.71 3.03 7.80
C THR A 136 2.95 2.51 7.06
N GLY A 137 3.97 2.01 7.77
CA GLY A 137 5.20 1.45 7.23
C GLY A 137 6.25 2.49 6.82
N GLY A 138 6.12 3.73 7.29
CA GLY A 138 6.87 4.86 6.74
C GLY A 138 8.39 4.76 6.87
N PHE A 139 8.91 4.25 7.98
CA PHE A 139 10.36 4.05 8.17
C PHE A 139 10.92 2.94 7.29
N LEU A 140 10.21 1.82 7.16
CA LEU A 140 10.64 0.70 6.32
C LEU A 140 10.71 1.12 4.85
N MET A 141 9.70 1.85 4.38
CA MET A 141 9.64 2.34 3.01
C MET A 141 10.75 3.37 2.74
N CYS A 142 10.91 4.36 3.61
CA CYS A 142 11.97 5.38 3.43
C CYS A 142 13.38 4.78 3.51
N SER A 143 13.58 3.74 4.33
CA SER A 143 14.86 3.01 4.37
C SER A 143 15.12 2.24 3.07
N TYR A 144 14.08 1.65 2.48
CA TYR A 144 14.17 1.00 1.18
C TYR A 144 14.50 2.00 0.06
N GLU A 145 13.81 3.15 0.00
CA GLU A 145 14.13 4.24 -0.94
C GLU A 145 15.57 4.71 -0.78
N TRP A 146 16.02 4.97 0.46
CA TRP A 146 17.38 5.41 0.73
C TRP A 146 18.43 4.42 0.21
N LEU A 147 18.16 3.11 0.33
CA LEU A 147 19.03 2.07 -0.20
C LEU A 147 19.02 2.02 -1.75
N MET A 148 17.84 2.17 -2.35
CA MET A 148 17.69 2.16 -3.81
C MET A 148 18.35 3.38 -4.47
N ASP A 149 18.19 4.57 -3.87
CA ASP A 149 18.84 5.81 -4.32
C ASP A 149 20.37 5.75 -4.21
N ASP A 150 20.90 5.08 -3.18
CA ASP A 150 22.35 4.84 -3.07
C ASP A 150 22.86 3.83 -4.12
N CYS A 151 21.99 2.95 -4.60
CA CYS A 151 22.30 2.01 -5.68
C CYS A 151 22.25 2.67 -7.07
N ASP A 152 21.35 3.63 -7.29
CA ASP A 152 21.20 4.38 -8.55
C ASP A 152 21.85 5.77 -8.48
N LEU A 153 23.17 5.85 -8.75
CA LEU A 153 23.78 6.73 -9.78
C LEU A 153 25.34 6.74 -9.75
N HIS A 154 26.00 6.21 -8.71
CA HIS A 154 27.47 6.34 -8.60
C HIS A 154 28.25 5.05 -8.34
N THR A 155 27.57 3.96 -7.96
CA THR A 155 28.24 2.75 -7.45
C THR A 155 28.51 1.70 -8.55
N ILE A 156 27.72 1.67 -9.63
CA ILE A 156 27.93 0.73 -10.76
C ILE A 156 29.19 1.08 -11.57
N LEU A 157 29.68 2.33 -11.54
CA LEU A 157 30.89 2.76 -12.24
C LEU A 157 32.19 2.64 -11.42
N ARG A 158 32.15 2.08 -10.20
CA ARG A 158 33.32 2.03 -9.29
C ARG A 158 33.65 0.65 -8.73
N LEU A 159 33.19 -0.44 -9.36
CA LEU A 159 33.84 -1.72 -9.12
C LEU A 159 35.14 -1.77 -9.96
N PRO A 160 36.34 -1.81 -9.34
CA PRO A 160 37.55 -2.09 -10.09
C PRO A 160 37.40 -3.48 -10.70
N LYS A 161 37.57 -3.58 -12.03
CA LYS A 161 37.79 -4.88 -12.67
C LYS A 161 39.01 -5.49 -11.99
N GLY A 162 38.79 -6.56 -11.23
CA GLY A 162 39.84 -7.29 -10.56
C GLY A 162 40.94 -7.68 -11.54
N THR A 163 42.18 -7.49 -11.09
CA THR A 163 43.40 -8.13 -11.63
C THR A 163 43.34 -9.63 -11.49
#